data_AF-A0A417LQ98-F1
#
_entry.id   AF-A0A417LQ98-F1
#
_cell.length_a   1.000
_cell.length_b   1.000
_cell.length_c   1.000
_cell.angle_alpha   90.00
_cell.angle_beta   90.00
_cell.angle_gamma   90.00
#
_symmetry.space_group_name_H-M   'P 1'
#
loop_
_entity.id
_entity.type
_entity.pdbx_description
1 polymer ?
#
loop_
_entity_poly.entity_id
_entity_poly.type
_entity_poly.pdbx_seq_one_letter_code
_entity_poly.pdbx_strand_id
1 'polypeptide(L)'
;MIYLVISLLVSLIFIILGIRQYRAEKPVAINTGEKPPREDELTSVTEWNHRHGRNFIILGCALFITLSIVAYFIEKLDGVALQVATVIFVIVIFAEIAWVGLEHNVMKKKMIKKK
;
A
#
# COMPACT_ATOMS: atom_id res chain seq x y z
N MET A 1 -4.64 -12.76 20.13
CA MET A 1 -4.97 -11.33 20.39
C MET A 1 -3.87 -10.34 20.02
N ILE A 2 -2.63 -10.53 20.49
CA ILE A 2 -1.51 -9.61 20.20
C ILE A 2 -1.26 -9.45 18.69
N TYR A 3 -1.31 -10.54 17.90
CA TYR A 3 -1.12 -10.48 16.45
C TYR A 3 -2.13 -9.58 15.74
N LEU A 4 -3.41 -9.65 16.11
CA LEU A 4 -4.46 -8.80 15.53
C LEU A 4 -4.26 -7.32 15.87
N VAL A 5 -3.78 -7.00 17.08
CA VAL A 5 -3.42 -5.63 17.44
C VAL A 5 -2.26 -5.14 16.59
N ILE A 6 -1.23 -5.97 16.38
CA ILE A 6 -0.11 -5.63 15.50
C ILE A 6 -0.59 -5.41 14.06
N SER A 7 -1.42 -6.32 13.52
CA SER A 7 -2.01 -6.18 12.18
C SER A 7 -2.75 -4.86 12.04
N LEU A 8 -3.58 -4.50 13.02
CA LEU A 8 -4.31 -3.24 13.02
C LEU A 8 -3.37 -2.04 13.01
N LEU A 9 -2.36 -2.01 13.90
CA LEU A 9 -1.42 -0.90 14.01
C LEU A 9 -0.61 -0.70 12.72
N VAL A 10 -0.12 -1.78 12.11
CA VAL A 10 0.62 -1.71 10.83
C VAL A 10 -0.28 -1.16 9.72
N SER A 11 -1.51 -1.66 9.62
CA SER A 11 -2.47 -1.20 8.61
C SER A 11 -2.89 0.25 8.79
N LEU A 12 -3.07 0.70 10.04
CA LEU A 12 -3.42 2.08 10.34
C LEU A 12 -2.36 3.07 9.86
N ILE A 13 -1.07 2.71 9.88
CA ILE A 13 0.00 3.57 9.34
C ILE A 13 -0.29 3.90 7.88
N PHE A 14 -0.57 2.90 7.05
CA PHE A 14 -0.87 3.10 5.63
C PHE A 14 -2.18 3.84 5.38
N ILE A 15 -3.23 3.55 6.16
CA ILE A 15 -4.51 4.26 6.08
C ILE A 15 -4.33 5.75 6.40
N ILE A 16 -3.62 6.07 7.48
CA ILE A 16 -3.36 7.46 7.90
C ILE A 16 -2.52 8.18 6.84
N LEU A 17 -1.46 7.53 6.33
CA LEU A 17 -0.66 8.08 5.24
C LEU A 17 -1.50 8.32 3.99
N GLY A 18 -2.38 7.37 3.63
CA GLY A 18 -3.26 7.50 2.49
C GLY A 18 -4.28 8.63 2.64
N ILE A 19 -4.87 8.83 3.83
CA ILE A 19 -5.75 9.97 4.11
C ILE A 19 -4.99 11.30 3.99
N ARG A 20 -3.77 11.36 4.54
CA ARG A 20 -2.91 12.55 4.44
C ARG A 20 -2.55 12.87 2.99
N GLN A 21 -2.20 11.86 2.21
CA GLN A 21 -1.90 12.02 0.78
C GLN A 21 -3.12 12.44 -0.02
N TYR A 22 -4.28 11.85 0.25
CA TYR A 22 -5.54 12.19 -0.42
C TYR A 22 -5.90 13.66 -0.22
N ARG A 23 -5.68 14.19 0.99
CA ARG A 23 -5.99 15.59 1.34
C ARG A 23 -4.87 16.58 1.04
N ALA A 24 -3.74 16.13 0.47
CA ALA A 24 -2.61 17.01 0.22
C ALA A 24 -2.92 17.99 -0.93
N GLU A 25 -2.46 19.22 -0.79
CA GLU A 25 -2.54 20.23 -1.85
C GLU A 25 -1.34 20.16 -2.80
N LYS A 26 -0.17 19.78 -2.28
CA LYS A 26 1.06 19.64 -3.06
C LYS A 26 1.25 18.21 -3.55
N PRO A 27 1.91 17.98 -4.71
CA PRO A 27 2.15 16.65 -5.23
C PRO A 27 2.89 15.77 -4.22
N VAL A 28 2.32 14.59 -3.94
CA VAL A 28 2.90 13.63 -3.01
C VAL A 28 3.84 12.65 -3.70
N ALA A 29 4.75 12.04 -2.92
CA ALA A 29 5.59 10.92 -3.34
C ALA A 29 5.28 9.68 -2.49
N ILE A 30 5.67 8.50 -2.98
CA ILE A 30 5.50 7.20 -2.30
C ILE A 30 6.78 6.69 -1.62
N ASN A 31 7.71 7.59 -1.30
CA ASN A 31 8.95 7.28 -0.59
C ASN A 31 9.85 6.22 -1.26
N THR A 32 9.87 6.19 -2.59
CA THR A 32 10.78 5.38 -3.43
C THR A 32 12.16 6.03 -3.63
N GLY A 33 12.45 7.13 -2.92
CA GLY A 33 13.60 8.00 -3.18
C GLY A 33 13.39 8.97 -4.34
N GLU A 34 12.31 8.82 -5.11
CA GLU A 34 11.94 9.78 -6.15
C GLU A 34 11.44 11.09 -5.54
N LYS A 35 11.85 12.22 -6.14
CA LYS A 35 11.25 13.52 -5.81
C LYS A 35 9.82 13.56 -6.37
N PRO A 36 8.85 14.12 -5.63
CA PRO A 36 7.53 14.35 -6.20
C PRO A 36 7.62 15.27 -7.42
N PRO A 37 6.78 15.05 -8.45
CA PRO A 37 6.74 15.92 -9.63
C PRO A 37 6.35 17.35 -9.23
N ARG A 38 6.73 18.32 -10.05
CA ARG A 38 6.27 19.71 -9.87
C ARG A 38 4.81 19.85 -10.30
N GLU A 39 4.11 20.84 -9.76
CA GLU A 39 2.69 21.08 -10.06
C GLU A 39 2.45 21.35 -11.55
N ASP A 40 3.37 22.07 -12.21
CA ASP A 40 3.32 22.36 -13.65
C ASP A 40 3.50 21.11 -14.53
N GLU A 41 4.17 20.08 -14.01
CA GLU A 41 4.44 18.82 -14.70
C GLU A 41 3.25 17.86 -14.69
N LEU A 42 2.27 18.08 -13.81
CA LEU A 42 1.10 17.22 -13.68
C LEU A 42 -0.10 17.74 -14.47
N THR A 43 -0.87 16.81 -15.03
CA THR A 43 -2.20 17.12 -15.61
C THR A 43 -3.20 17.57 -14.54
N SER A 44 -3.14 16.98 -13.35
CA SER A 44 -3.94 17.38 -12.18
C SER A 44 -3.25 16.93 -10.89
N VAL A 45 -2.97 17.89 -10.00
CA VAL A 45 -2.38 17.61 -8.67
C VAL A 45 -3.39 16.89 -7.77
N THR A 46 -4.66 17.33 -7.79
CA THR A 46 -5.73 16.71 -7.00
C THR A 46 -5.91 15.25 -7.36
N GLU A 47 -5.99 14.90 -8.65
CA GLU A 47 -6.16 13.51 -9.07
C GLU A 47 -4.92 12.67 -8.72
N TRP A 48 -3.71 13.24 -8.85
CA TRP A 48 -2.47 12.57 -8.48
C TRP A 48 -2.48 12.19 -6.99
N ASN A 49 -2.85 13.14 -6.13
CA ASN A 49 -2.91 12.98 -4.68
C ASN A 49 -4.05 12.04 -4.27
N HIS A 50 -5.23 12.18 -4.87
CA HIS A 50 -6.38 11.30 -4.60
C HIS A 50 -6.07 9.85 -4.93
N ARG A 51 -5.43 9.58 -6.07
CA ARG A 51 -5.08 8.20 -6.45
C ARG A 51 -4.01 7.60 -5.56
N HIS A 52 -2.95 8.35 -5.22
CA HIS A 52 -1.93 7.88 -4.27
C HIS A 52 -2.53 7.59 -2.90
N GLY A 53 -3.32 8.54 -2.38
CA GLY A 53 -3.99 8.37 -1.11
C GLY A 53 -4.93 7.18 -1.07
N ARG A 54 -5.76 7.00 -2.12
CA ARG A 54 -6.64 5.84 -2.26
C ARG A 54 -5.86 4.53 -2.31
N ASN A 55 -4.75 4.49 -3.05
CA ASN A 55 -3.93 3.28 -3.16
C ASN A 55 -3.32 2.88 -1.80
N PHE A 56 -2.89 3.85 -0.99
CA PHE A 56 -2.38 3.58 0.36
C PHE A 56 -3.47 3.15 1.34
N ILE A 57 -4.68 3.71 1.25
CA ILE A 57 -5.84 3.25 2.03
C ILE A 57 -6.18 1.80 1.67
N ILE A 58 -6.23 1.47 0.37
CA ILE A 58 -6.47 0.10 -0.11
C ILE A 58 -5.39 -0.84 0.40
N LEU A 59 -4.11 -0.46 0.30
CA LEU A 59 -2.99 -1.25 0.83
C LEU A 59 -3.15 -1.52 2.33
N GLY A 60 -3.47 -0.49 3.13
CA GLY A 60 -3.67 -0.66 4.57
C GLY A 60 -4.81 -1.62 4.90
N CYS A 61 -5.94 -1.52 4.20
CA CYS A 61 -7.06 -2.45 4.34
C CYS A 61 -6.71 -3.88 3.92
N ALA A 62 -6.03 -4.06 2.77
CA ALA A 62 -5.60 -5.35 2.27
C ALA A 62 -4.62 -6.03 3.25
N LEU A 63 -3.61 -5.29 3.71
CA LEU A 63 -2.67 -5.75 4.74
C LEU A 63 -3.39 -6.18 6.02
N PHE A 64 -4.43 -5.46 6.44
CA PHE A 64 -5.16 -5.80 7.66
C PHE A 64 -5.83 -7.17 7.52
N ILE A 65 -6.50 -7.39 6.38
CA ILE A 65 -7.19 -8.64 6.06
C ILE A 65 -6.17 -9.77 5.97
N THR A 66 -5.11 -9.60 5.16
CA THR A 66 -4.05 -10.60 4.96
C THR A 66 -3.39 -10.98 6.28
N LEU A 67 -2.94 -10.00 7.08
CA LEU A 67 -2.29 -10.27 8.36
C LEU A 67 -3.24 -10.87 9.40
N SER A 68 -4.54 -10.51 9.38
CA SER A 68 -5.53 -11.14 10.26
C SER A 68 -5.77 -12.60 9.91
N ILE A 69 -5.80 -12.92 8.62
CA ILE A 69 -5.89 -14.31 8.13
C ILE A 69 -4.64 -15.08 8.54
N VAL A 70 -3.44 -14.51 8.36
CA VAL A 70 -2.18 -15.12 8.80
C VAL A 70 -2.23 -15.44 10.30
N ALA A 71 -2.60 -14.46 11.12
CA ALA A 71 -2.69 -14.63 12.57
C ALA A 71 -3.63 -15.79 12.96
N TYR A 72 -4.79 -15.89 12.31
CA TYR A 72 -5.73 -16.98 12.55
C TYR A 72 -5.16 -18.36 12.17
N PHE A 73 -4.46 -18.47 11.05
CA PHE A 73 -3.92 -19.75 10.59
C PHE A 73 -2.65 -20.19 11.32
N ILE A 74 -1.81 -19.26 11.79
CA ILE A 74 -0.63 -19.60 12.62
C ILE A 74 -1.04 -20.33 13.90
N GLU A 75 -2.19 -19.97 14.49
CA GLU A 75 -2.71 -20.64 15.69
C GLU A 75 -3.29 -22.05 15.39
N LYS A 76 -3.53 -22.40 14.12
CA LYS A 76 -4.23 -23.64 13.74
C LYS A 76 -3.42 -24.63 12.92
N LEU A 77 -2.31 -24.21 12.31
CA LEU A 77 -1.46 -25.04 11.46
C LEU A 77 -0.16 -25.39 12.16
N ASP A 78 0.38 -26.56 11.86
CA ASP A 78 1.68 -27.04 12.36
C ASP A 78 2.55 -27.63 11.23
N GLY A 79 3.81 -27.90 11.56
CA GLY A 79 4.77 -28.58 10.70
C GLY A 79 4.88 -28.02 9.28
N VAL A 80 4.75 -28.91 8.29
CA VAL A 80 4.87 -28.57 6.86
C VAL A 80 3.73 -27.65 6.39
N ALA A 81 2.51 -27.81 6.91
CA ALA A 81 1.37 -26.99 6.53
C ALA A 81 1.60 -25.52 6.90
N LEU A 82 2.15 -25.25 8.10
CA LEU A 82 2.51 -23.91 8.55
C LEU A 82 3.61 -23.29 7.67
N GLN A 83 4.63 -24.07 7.29
CA GLN A 83 5.70 -23.61 6.40
C GLN A 83 5.16 -23.20 5.02
N VAL A 84 4.33 -24.03 4.41
CA VAL A 84 3.72 -23.75 3.09
C VAL A 84 2.82 -22.50 3.17
N ALA A 85 1.97 -22.41 4.19
CA ALA A 85 1.11 -21.24 4.40
C ALA A 85 1.94 -19.95 4.55
N THR A 86 3.04 -20.00 5.31
CA THR A 86 3.95 -18.86 5.50
C THR A 86 4.53 -18.36 4.19
N VAL A 87 5.00 -19.27 3.32
CA VAL A 87 5.52 -18.91 1.98
C VAL A 87 4.44 -18.21 1.14
N ILE A 88 3.22 -18.75 1.13
CA ILE A 88 2.09 -18.15 0.41
C ILE A 88 1.79 -16.75 0.95
N PHE A 89 1.73 -16.57 2.26
CA PHE A 89 1.44 -15.27 2.87
C PHE A 89 2.52 -14.23 2.56
N VAL A 90 3.80 -14.61 2.57
CA VAL A 90 4.89 -13.72 2.17
C VAL A 90 4.71 -13.27 0.72
N ILE A 91 4.38 -14.19 -0.20
CA ILE A 91 4.11 -13.87 -1.61
C ILE A 91 2.95 -12.88 -1.73
N VAL A 92 1.86 -13.08 -0.99
CA VAL A 92 0.69 -12.18 -1.01
C VAL A 92 1.08 -10.78 -0.54
N ILE A 93 1.83 -10.64 0.54
CA ILE A 93 2.30 -9.34 1.04
C ILE A 93 3.18 -8.63 -0.01
N PHE A 94 4.11 -9.35 -0.65
CA PHE A 94 4.90 -8.77 -1.74
C PHE A 94 4.05 -8.37 -2.93
N ALA A 95 3.01 -9.13 -3.27
CA ALA A 95 2.09 -8.78 -4.35
C ALA A 95 1.30 -7.50 -4.05
N GLU A 96 0.82 -7.32 -2.83
CA GLU A 96 0.15 -6.08 -2.40
C GLU A 96 1.06 -4.85 -2.50
N ILE A 97 2.33 -4.96 -2.08
CA ILE A 97 3.32 -3.89 -2.19
C ILE A 97 3.67 -3.61 -3.66
N ALA A 98 3.91 -4.67 -4.44
CA ALA A 98 4.24 -4.57 -5.86
C ALA A 98 3.12 -3.88 -6.63
N TRP A 99 1.86 -4.19 -6.32
CA TRP A 99 0.69 -3.54 -6.92
C TRP A 99 0.74 -2.01 -6.76
N VAL A 100 1.07 -1.50 -5.57
CA VAL A 100 1.19 -0.04 -5.35
C VAL A 100 2.28 0.57 -6.21
N GLY A 101 3.44 -0.10 -6.34
CA GLY A 101 4.53 0.34 -7.21
C GLY A 101 4.16 0.33 -8.70
N LEU A 102 3.42 -0.69 -9.15
CA LEU A 102 2.91 -0.77 -10.53
C LEU A 102 1.91 0.35 -10.81
N GLU A 103 0.94 0.57 -9.93
CA GLU A 103 -0.02 1.66 -10.06
C GLU A 103 0.68 3.04 -10.10
N HIS A 104 1.71 3.25 -9.27
CA HIS A 104 2.52 4.46 -9.32
C HIS A 104 3.16 4.68 -10.70
N ASN A 105 3.75 3.64 -11.29
CA ASN A 105 4.34 3.72 -12.62
C ASN A 105 3.30 3.98 -13.72
N VAL A 106 2.11 3.38 -13.61
CA VAL A 106 0.98 3.64 -14.52
C VAL A 106 0.54 5.10 -14.41
N MET A 107 0.42 5.64 -13.20
CA MET A 107 0.07 7.03 -12.96
C MET A 107 1.11 7.99 -13.56
N LYS A 108 2.40 7.74 -13.36
CA LYS A 108 3.49 8.54 -13.96
C LYS A 108 3.32 8.65 -15.48
N LYS A 109 3.11 7.51 -16.17
CA LYS A 109 2.96 7.49 -17.63
C LYS A 109 1.72 8.24 -18.13
N LYS A 110 0.65 8.28 -17.34
CA LYS A 110 -0.64 8.87 -17.72
C LYS A 110 -0.77 10.35 -17.35
N MET A 111 -0.12 10.78 -16.26
CA MET A 111 -0.42 12.06 -15.63
C MET A 111 0.72 13.07 -15.67
N ILE A 112 1.96 12.62 -15.88
CA ILE A 112 3.08 13.54 -16.12
C ILE A 112 2.99 13.99 -17.59
N LYS A 113 2.95 15.31 -17.80
CA LYS A 113 2.93 15.91 -19.12
C LYS A 113 4.22 15.53 -19.86
N LYS A 114 4.09 15.08 -21.10
CA LYS A 114 5.23 14.95 -22.00
C LYS A 114 5.67 16.37 -22.39
N LYS A 115 6.96 16.65 -22.26
CA LYS A 115 7.57 17.83 -22.87
C LYS A 115 7.61 17.67 -24.38
#